data_AF-A0A3C0SVD5-F1
#
_entry.id   AF-A0A3C0SVD5-F1
#
_cell.length_a   1.000
_cell.length_b   1.000
_cell.length_c   1.000
_cell.angle_alpha   90.00
_cell.angle_beta   90.00
_cell.angle_gamma   90.00
#
_symmetry.space_group_name_H-M   'P 1'
#
loop_
_entity.id
_entity.type
_entity.pdbx_description
1 polymer ?
#
loop_
_entity_poly.entity_id
_entity_poly.type
_entity_poly.pdbx_seq_one_letter_code
_entity_poly.pdbx_strand_id
1 'polypeptide(L)'
;MERLKAAVREFPESSGVYLMKDKSGKIIYVGKAVNLKKRVSSYFLRNRDPKTTVLVSKINDIETIVTESEYEALLLENILIKKWTPRYNIRLKDGKSYPVVRITKEDYPRVFKTRRIIRDGSKYFGPFSSAGLLNIYIETIDKMFKLRKCRGALKKRDNPCLYYHIGRCSAPCVGKISVEDYGKIVSQVEDLLSGDNDSLLNWLKDKMSEASLGREYERAAEFRDAFMAAEGLIEEFNQRIIDFNDQQRDYISFSSFENLYTFAVFQMREGRLTGRDLYRTEFVSTDEEALEQFIIQYYSDLDEIPHEIFFSRLISLELIKDFFRKEKNARPGLVFPEKGQNKSILKMAEENAWQDIAKRKRQVKNEEGLSALKSVLGLVKLPRRIEGFDIAQLSGKYPAASLVSFKDGTPDKSNYRHFHLKTL
;
A
#
# COMPACT_ATOMS: atom_id res chain seq x y z
N MET A 1 22.39 -27.77 18.10
CA MET A 1 22.91 -27.63 16.72
C MET A 1 23.44 -28.95 16.16
N GLU A 2 24.32 -29.68 16.86
CA GLU A 2 24.82 -30.98 16.34
C GLU A 2 23.72 -32.02 16.13
N ARG A 3 22.75 -32.11 17.06
CA ARG A 3 21.55 -32.95 16.90
C ARG A 3 20.79 -32.69 15.60
N LEU A 4 20.57 -31.42 15.25
CA LEU A 4 19.89 -31.04 14.00
C LEU A 4 20.73 -31.43 12.78
N LYS A 5 22.04 -31.19 12.81
CA LYS A 5 22.95 -31.61 11.72
C LYS A 5 22.94 -33.12 11.50
N ALA A 6 22.86 -33.91 12.57
CA ALA A 6 22.76 -35.37 12.48
C ALA A 6 21.42 -35.79 11.84
N ALA A 7 20.29 -35.23 12.32
CA ALA A 7 18.97 -35.53 11.76
C ALA A 7 18.88 -35.22 10.25
N VAL A 8 19.45 -34.10 9.81
CA VAL A 8 19.44 -33.68 8.41
C VAL A 8 20.21 -34.64 7.48
N ARG A 9 21.19 -35.42 8.00
CA ARG A 9 21.91 -36.40 7.19
C ARG A 9 21.05 -37.60 6.77
N GLU A 10 20.02 -37.90 7.57
CA GLU A 10 19.05 -38.96 7.33
C GLU A 10 17.90 -38.52 6.42
N PHE A 11 17.84 -37.24 6.02
CA PHE A 11 16.78 -36.74 5.16
C PHE A 11 16.87 -37.37 3.77
N PRO A 12 15.72 -37.61 3.10
CA PRO A 12 15.71 -38.21 1.79
C PRO A 12 16.31 -37.28 0.73
N GLU A 13 16.89 -37.88 -0.30
CA GLU A 13 17.41 -37.17 -1.48
C GLU A 13 16.33 -36.96 -2.56
N SER A 14 15.09 -36.77 -2.11
CA SER A 14 13.90 -36.59 -2.94
C SER A 14 13.35 -35.16 -2.86
N SER A 15 12.40 -34.86 -3.74
CA SER A 15 11.63 -33.62 -3.65
C SER A 15 10.69 -33.64 -2.46
N GLY A 16 10.36 -32.46 -1.94
CA GLY A 16 9.42 -32.34 -0.86
C GLY A 16 9.45 -30.97 -0.18
N VAL A 17 8.71 -30.87 0.92
CA VAL A 17 8.60 -29.69 1.77
C VAL A 17 9.24 -29.97 3.12
N TYR A 18 9.93 -28.98 3.68
CA TYR A 18 10.47 -29.01 5.04
C TYR A 18 9.82 -27.92 5.91
N LEU A 19 9.57 -28.25 7.17
CA LEU A 19 8.97 -27.37 8.16
C LEU A 19 9.94 -27.18 9.32
N MET A 20 10.34 -25.94 9.57
CA MET A 20 11.20 -25.59 10.69
C MET A 20 10.34 -25.13 11.86
N LYS A 21 10.60 -25.70 13.05
CA LYS A 21 9.86 -25.40 14.27
C LYS A 21 10.77 -24.77 15.33
N ASP A 22 10.21 -23.89 16.13
CA ASP A 22 10.90 -23.32 17.29
C ASP A 22 10.81 -24.23 18.54
N LYS A 23 11.39 -23.78 19.66
CA LYS A 23 11.40 -24.53 20.93
C LYS A 23 10.01 -24.85 21.50
N SER A 24 8.98 -24.11 21.08
CA SER A 24 7.59 -24.35 21.48
C SER A 24 6.86 -25.33 20.54
N GLY A 25 7.54 -25.83 19.50
CA GLY A 25 6.94 -26.67 18.46
C GLY A 25 6.19 -25.87 17.37
N LYS A 26 6.21 -24.53 17.43
CA LYS A 26 5.53 -23.69 16.44
C LYS A 26 6.31 -23.66 15.13
N ILE A 27 5.61 -23.84 14.01
CA ILE A 27 6.18 -23.72 12.67
C ILE A 27 6.54 -22.25 12.40
N ILE A 28 7.83 -21.99 12.15
CA ILE A 28 8.38 -20.65 11.92
C ILE A 28 8.78 -20.41 10.47
N TYR A 29 9.04 -21.48 9.71
CA TYR A 29 9.36 -21.44 8.29
C TYR A 29 8.94 -22.75 7.61
N VAL A 30 8.45 -22.65 6.38
CA VAL A 30 8.12 -23.76 5.47
C VAL A 30 8.87 -23.50 4.18
N GLY A 31 9.54 -24.49 3.61
CA GLY A 31 10.21 -24.35 2.32
C GLY A 31 10.14 -25.62 1.49
N LYS A 32 10.19 -25.51 0.16
CA LYS A 32 10.32 -26.65 -0.75
C LYS A 32 11.76 -26.95 -1.15
N ALA A 33 11.99 -28.15 -1.65
CA ALA A 33 13.25 -28.58 -2.22
C ALA A 33 13.06 -29.61 -3.35
N VAL A 34 13.92 -29.56 -4.36
CA VAL A 34 14.12 -30.70 -5.29
C VAL A 34 14.84 -31.85 -4.58
N ASN A 35 15.73 -31.52 -3.64
CA ASN A 35 16.44 -32.48 -2.81
C ASN A 35 16.47 -31.99 -1.36
N LEU A 36 15.65 -32.60 -0.51
CA LEU A 36 15.46 -32.22 0.90
C LEU A 36 16.78 -32.24 1.68
N LYS A 37 17.57 -33.31 1.55
CA LYS A 37 18.86 -33.44 2.23
C LYS A 37 19.82 -32.31 1.88
N LYS A 38 20.04 -32.05 0.58
CA LYS A 38 20.94 -30.99 0.11
C LYS A 38 20.46 -29.61 0.53
N ARG A 39 19.15 -29.35 0.36
CA ARG A 39 18.56 -28.04 0.67
C ARG A 39 18.61 -27.73 2.16
N VAL A 40 18.19 -28.66 3.02
CA VAL A 40 18.19 -28.41 4.47
C VAL A 40 19.61 -28.36 5.02
N SER A 41 20.55 -29.13 4.45
CA SER A 41 21.97 -29.06 4.83
C SER A 41 22.60 -27.70 4.58
N SER A 42 22.17 -26.95 3.55
CA SER A 42 22.75 -25.64 3.21
C SER A 42 22.55 -24.61 4.33
N TYR A 43 21.43 -24.69 5.06
CA TYR A 43 21.15 -23.87 6.24
C TYR A 43 22.14 -24.09 7.38
N PHE A 44 22.99 -25.12 7.34
CA PHE A 44 23.93 -25.45 8.40
C PHE A 44 25.41 -25.17 8.05
N LEU A 45 25.69 -24.58 6.88
CA LEU A 45 27.03 -24.16 6.44
C LEU A 45 27.60 -23.00 7.28
N ARG A 46 28.90 -22.68 7.19
CA ARG A 46 29.49 -21.60 8.02
C ARG A 46 29.24 -20.19 7.46
N ASN A 47 29.23 -20.03 6.13
CA ASN A 47 29.05 -18.73 5.47
C ASN A 47 27.58 -18.53 5.10
N ARG A 48 26.77 -18.08 6.06
CA ARG A 48 25.35 -17.77 5.84
C ARG A 48 25.14 -16.27 5.82
N ASP A 49 24.12 -15.83 5.09
CA ASP A 49 23.69 -14.45 5.21
C ASP A 49 23.13 -14.17 6.62
N PRO A 50 23.13 -12.90 7.07
CA PRO A 50 22.65 -12.53 8.40
C PRO A 50 21.20 -12.96 8.67
N LYS A 51 20.32 -12.90 7.65
CA LYS A 51 18.89 -13.26 7.79
C LYS A 51 18.77 -14.75 8.09
N THR A 52 19.46 -15.60 7.32
CA THR A 52 19.47 -17.06 7.54
C THR A 52 20.07 -17.44 8.90
N THR A 53 21.08 -16.70 9.36
CA THR A 53 21.64 -16.90 10.70
C THR A 53 20.60 -16.68 11.80
N VAL A 54 19.78 -15.64 11.69
CA VAL A 54 18.66 -15.38 12.62
C VAL A 54 17.65 -16.52 12.59
N LEU A 55 17.21 -16.97 11.42
CA LEU A 55 16.27 -18.10 11.29
C LEU A 55 16.84 -19.34 11.99
N VAL A 56 18.07 -19.74 11.65
CA VAL A 56 18.67 -20.97 12.18
C VAL A 56 18.88 -20.91 13.69
N SER A 57 19.13 -19.73 14.26
CA SER A 57 19.21 -19.55 15.72
C SER A 57 17.91 -19.88 16.47
N LYS A 58 16.77 -19.89 15.78
CA LYS A 58 15.44 -20.15 16.35
C LYS A 58 14.96 -21.59 16.13
N ILE A 59 15.62 -22.35 15.27
CA ILE A 59 15.21 -23.73 14.93
C ILE A 59 15.52 -24.66 16.12
N ASN A 60 14.51 -25.42 16.53
CA ASN A 60 14.62 -26.50 17.49
C ASN A 60 14.38 -27.87 16.85
N ASP A 61 13.51 -27.93 15.84
CA ASP A 61 13.12 -29.17 15.17
C ASP A 61 12.83 -28.92 13.67
N ILE A 62 13.03 -29.95 12.84
CA ILE A 62 12.78 -29.90 11.40
C ILE A 62 12.04 -31.17 10.97
N GLU A 63 10.90 -30.99 10.32
CA GLU A 63 10.08 -32.05 9.74
C GLU A 63 10.14 -31.98 8.21
N THR A 64 10.00 -33.12 7.52
CA THR A 64 9.94 -33.19 6.06
C THR A 64 8.72 -33.97 5.58
N ILE A 65 8.22 -33.59 4.41
CA ILE A 65 7.14 -34.28 3.69
C ILE A 65 7.64 -34.48 2.26
N VAL A 66 7.80 -35.74 1.84
CA VAL A 66 8.26 -36.09 0.48
C VAL A 66 7.10 -35.90 -0.51
N THR A 67 7.42 -35.41 -1.70
CA THR A 67 6.48 -35.27 -2.83
C THR A 67 7.04 -35.97 -4.07
N GLU A 68 6.18 -36.26 -5.04
CA GLU A 68 6.57 -36.97 -6.27
C GLU A 68 7.32 -36.05 -7.24
N SER A 69 7.05 -34.74 -7.16
CA SER A 69 7.70 -33.73 -8.00
C SER A 69 7.97 -32.41 -7.28
N GLU A 70 8.82 -31.58 -7.88
CA GLU A 70 9.06 -30.20 -7.42
C GLU A 70 7.80 -29.34 -7.51
N TYR A 71 6.95 -29.58 -8.51
CA TYR A 71 5.69 -28.89 -8.68
C TYR A 71 4.70 -29.21 -7.55
N GLU A 72 4.59 -30.48 -7.15
CA GLU A 72 3.81 -30.85 -5.97
C GLU A 72 4.37 -30.23 -4.68
N ALA A 73 5.71 -30.19 -4.55
CA ALA A 73 6.35 -29.53 -3.42
C ALA A 73 5.97 -28.04 -3.35
N LEU A 74 5.90 -27.36 -4.50
CA LEU A 74 5.45 -25.96 -4.60
C LEU A 74 4.01 -25.76 -4.13
N LEU A 75 3.08 -26.63 -4.58
CA LEU A 75 1.68 -26.53 -4.17
C LEU A 75 1.51 -26.82 -2.68
N LEU A 76 2.15 -27.89 -2.19
CA LEU A 76 2.09 -28.25 -0.78
C LEU A 76 2.71 -27.17 0.12
N GLU A 77 3.82 -26.57 -0.31
CA GLU A 77 4.46 -25.45 0.38
C GLU A 77 3.47 -24.28 0.53
N ASN A 78 2.83 -23.85 -0.57
CA ASN A 78 1.82 -22.79 -0.56
C ASN A 78 0.66 -23.11 0.41
N ILE A 79 0.11 -24.33 0.34
CA ILE A 79 -0.96 -24.79 1.25
C ILE A 79 -0.52 -24.69 2.71
N LEU A 80 0.69 -25.15 3.04
CA LEU A 80 1.22 -25.13 4.40
C LEU A 80 1.53 -23.72 4.89
N ILE A 81 2.02 -22.82 4.01
CA ILE A 81 2.21 -21.40 4.34
C ILE A 81 0.86 -20.75 4.66
N LYS A 82 -0.17 -20.99 3.85
CA LYS A 82 -1.52 -20.46 4.10
C LYS A 82 -2.11 -21.00 5.40
N LYS A 83 -1.92 -22.30 5.68
CA LYS A 83 -2.42 -22.96 6.90
C LYS A 83 -1.75 -22.42 8.17
N TRP A 84 -0.44 -22.27 8.16
CA TRP A 84 0.33 -21.97 9.38
C TRP A 84 0.79 -20.52 9.50
N THR A 85 0.76 -19.75 8.41
CA THR A 85 1.25 -18.37 8.31
C THR A 85 2.62 -18.14 8.99
N PRO A 86 3.64 -18.95 8.68
CA PRO A 86 4.90 -18.93 9.44
C PRO A 86 5.58 -17.56 9.37
N ARG A 87 6.27 -17.18 10.45
CA ARG A 87 6.80 -15.81 10.61
C ARG A 87 7.79 -15.41 9.51
N TYR A 88 8.64 -16.34 9.10
CA TYR A 88 9.77 -16.09 8.19
C TYR A 88 9.46 -16.40 6.71
N ASN A 89 8.23 -16.83 6.41
CA ASN A 89 7.73 -16.94 5.04
C ASN A 89 7.12 -15.63 4.57
N ILE A 90 6.97 -15.50 3.24
CA ILE A 90 6.19 -14.41 2.68
C ILE A 90 4.77 -14.49 3.22
N ARG A 91 4.34 -13.40 3.84
CA ARG A 91 2.97 -13.18 4.27
C ARG A 91 2.41 -12.04 3.46
N LEU A 92 1.37 -12.33 2.70
CA LEU A 92 0.53 -11.30 2.10
C LEU A 92 -0.34 -10.68 3.19
N LYS A 93 0.28 -9.87 4.06
CA LYS A 93 -0.47 -8.95 4.91
C LYS A 93 -1.15 -7.95 4.00
N ASP A 94 -2.42 -7.60 4.30
CA ASP A 94 -3.26 -6.66 3.54
C ASP A 94 -2.39 -5.70 2.73
N GLY A 95 -2.36 -5.95 1.41
CA GLY A 95 -1.78 -5.01 0.47
C GLY A 95 -2.35 -3.65 0.85
N LYS A 96 -1.49 -2.67 1.10
CA LYS A 96 -2.01 -1.33 1.35
C LYS A 96 -2.60 -0.84 0.03
N SER A 97 -3.85 -1.19 -0.22
CA SER A 97 -4.58 -0.74 -1.38
C SER A 97 -4.68 0.77 -1.26
N TYR A 98 -4.17 1.42 -2.29
CA TYR A 98 -4.28 2.86 -2.38
C TYR A 98 -5.78 3.20 -2.38
N PRO A 99 -6.18 4.24 -1.64
CA PRO A 99 -7.58 4.58 -1.57
C PRO A 99 -8.11 4.96 -2.95
N VAL A 100 -9.35 4.57 -3.23
CA VAL A 100 -10.13 4.92 -4.41
C VAL A 100 -11.26 5.86 -3.99
N VAL A 101 -11.75 6.68 -4.91
CA VAL A 101 -13.01 7.40 -4.79
C VAL A 101 -14.13 6.48 -5.25
N ARG A 102 -15.15 6.31 -4.42
CA ARG A 102 -16.34 5.54 -4.77
C ARG A 102 -17.51 6.49 -4.94
N ILE A 103 -18.28 6.27 -6.01
CA ILE A 103 -19.59 6.86 -6.26
C ILE A 103 -20.64 5.75 -6.15
N THR A 104 -21.55 5.87 -5.18
CA THR A 104 -22.57 4.84 -4.93
C THR A 104 -23.65 4.83 -6.01
N LYS A 105 -24.19 3.63 -6.29
CA LYS A 105 -25.36 3.45 -7.16
C LYS A 105 -26.66 3.60 -6.36
N GLU A 106 -27.19 4.81 -6.27
CA GLU A 106 -28.47 5.17 -5.65
C GLU A 106 -28.98 6.50 -6.24
N ASP A 107 -30.25 6.88 -6.04
CA ASP A 107 -30.84 8.11 -6.62
C ASP A 107 -30.09 9.41 -6.25
N TYR A 108 -29.50 9.43 -5.06
CA TYR A 108 -28.64 10.51 -4.60
C TYR A 108 -27.26 9.95 -4.26
N PRO A 109 -26.37 9.76 -5.27
CA PRO A 109 -25.06 9.17 -5.08
C PRO A 109 -24.21 9.90 -4.03
N ARG A 110 -23.41 9.10 -3.32
CA ARG A 110 -22.40 9.57 -2.38
C ARG A 110 -21.03 9.40 -3.00
N VAL A 111 -20.20 10.43 -2.86
CA VAL A 111 -18.80 10.43 -3.30
C VAL A 111 -17.90 10.42 -2.06
N PHE A 112 -17.09 9.38 -1.89
CA PHE A 112 -16.20 9.27 -0.73
C PHE A 112 -15.02 8.32 -0.98
N LYS A 113 -13.95 8.51 -0.22
CA LYS A 113 -12.79 7.61 -0.24
C LYS A 113 -13.09 6.26 0.40
N THR A 114 -12.66 5.17 -0.23
CA THR A 114 -12.68 3.81 0.30
C THR A 114 -11.41 3.06 -0.12
N ARG A 115 -11.09 1.97 0.57
CA ARG A 115 -10.09 0.98 0.10
C ARG A 115 -10.73 -0.33 -0.34
N ARG A 116 -12.04 -0.47 -0.11
CA ARG A 116 -12.82 -1.67 -0.42
C ARG A 116 -13.65 -1.40 -1.66
N ILE A 117 -13.42 -2.21 -2.69
CA ILE A 117 -14.24 -2.30 -3.89
C ILE A 117 -15.29 -3.39 -3.65
N ILE A 118 -16.55 -3.08 -3.90
CA ILE A 118 -17.66 -4.05 -3.85
C ILE A 118 -18.42 -4.03 -5.17
N ARG A 119 -18.80 -5.20 -5.67
CA ARG A 119 -19.54 -5.40 -6.93
C ARG A 119 -21.05 -5.16 -6.72
N ASP A 120 -21.42 -3.92 -6.41
CA ASP A 120 -22.83 -3.50 -6.21
C ASP A 120 -23.32 -2.50 -7.27
N GLY A 121 -22.56 -2.33 -8.35
CA GLY A 121 -22.83 -1.36 -9.41
C GLY A 121 -22.39 0.07 -9.11
N SER A 122 -21.75 0.32 -7.95
CA SER A 122 -21.05 1.58 -7.70
C SER A 122 -19.89 1.78 -8.68
N LYS A 123 -19.57 3.04 -8.98
CA LYS A 123 -18.39 3.41 -9.77
C LYS A 123 -17.20 3.69 -8.85
N TYR A 124 -16.02 3.35 -9.31
CA TYR A 124 -14.77 3.51 -8.55
C TYR A 124 -13.73 4.20 -9.42
N PHE A 125 -13.07 5.20 -8.86
CA PHE A 125 -12.07 6.03 -9.52
C PHE A 125 -10.80 6.05 -8.68
N GLY A 126 -9.64 6.01 -9.30
CA GLY A 126 -8.35 5.80 -8.62
C GLY A 126 -7.59 4.63 -9.24
N PRO A 127 -6.50 4.16 -8.61
CA PRO A 127 -6.10 4.31 -7.20
C PRO A 127 -5.21 5.54 -6.92
N PHE A 128 -5.37 6.18 -5.76
CA PHE A 128 -4.64 7.42 -5.43
C PHE A 128 -3.39 7.17 -4.59
N SER A 129 -2.20 7.53 -5.12
CA SER A 129 -0.86 7.37 -4.53
C SER A 129 -0.73 7.98 -3.12
N SER A 130 -1.41 9.09 -2.86
CA SER A 130 -1.35 9.83 -1.61
C SER A 130 -2.73 9.97 -0.99
N ALA A 131 -2.90 9.34 0.19
CA ALA A 131 -4.12 9.48 0.97
C ALA A 131 -4.34 10.92 1.51
N GLY A 132 -3.28 11.73 1.58
CA GLY A 132 -3.37 13.14 1.98
C GLY A 132 -3.95 13.99 0.84
N LEU A 133 -3.40 13.84 -0.35
CA LEU A 133 -3.86 14.51 -1.57
C LEU A 133 -5.29 14.11 -1.94
N LEU A 134 -5.63 12.83 -1.81
CA LEU A 134 -7.00 12.39 -2.02
C LEU A 134 -7.99 13.06 -1.05
N ASN A 135 -7.59 13.39 0.18
CA ASN A 135 -8.49 14.09 1.10
C ASN A 135 -8.73 15.52 0.63
N ILE A 136 -7.68 16.21 0.20
CA ILE A 136 -7.79 17.57 -0.35
C ILE A 136 -8.73 17.54 -1.57
N TYR A 137 -8.54 16.57 -2.45
CA TYR A 137 -9.34 16.41 -3.65
C TYR A 137 -10.84 16.14 -3.36
N ILE A 138 -11.14 15.20 -2.46
CA ILE A 138 -12.52 14.97 -2.01
C ILE A 138 -13.09 16.23 -1.36
N GLU A 139 -12.32 16.94 -0.53
CA GLU A 139 -12.77 18.16 0.12
C GLU A 139 -13.07 19.28 -0.90
N THR A 140 -12.28 19.39 -1.96
CA THR A 140 -12.53 20.31 -3.08
C THR A 140 -13.81 19.96 -3.83
N ILE A 141 -13.99 18.68 -4.20
CA ILE A 141 -15.24 18.20 -4.81
C ILE A 141 -16.44 18.54 -3.92
N ASP A 142 -16.30 18.33 -2.61
CA ASP A 142 -17.37 18.60 -1.65
C ASP A 142 -17.72 20.08 -1.52
N LYS A 143 -16.74 20.98 -1.64
CA LYS A 143 -16.95 22.44 -1.65
C LYS A 143 -17.70 22.86 -2.90
N MET A 144 -17.31 22.33 -4.05
CA MET A 144 -17.81 22.74 -5.35
C MET A 144 -19.21 22.19 -5.65
N PHE A 145 -19.42 20.90 -5.41
CA PHE A 145 -20.58 20.17 -5.93
C PHE A 145 -21.68 19.94 -4.87
N LYS A 146 -21.52 20.43 -3.63
CA LYS A 146 -22.54 20.39 -2.56
C LYS A 146 -23.21 19.01 -2.39
N LEU A 147 -22.41 17.96 -2.45
CA LEU A 147 -22.87 16.58 -2.38
C LEU A 147 -23.39 16.22 -0.97
N ARG A 148 -24.27 15.23 -0.88
CA ARG A 148 -24.80 14.80 0.42
C ARG A 148 -23.73 14.11 1.29
N LYS A 149 -23.75 14.45 2.58
CA LYS A 149 -22.81 13.92 3.59
C LYS A 149 -23.38 12.84 4.51
N CYS A 150 -24.70 12.69 4.53
CA CYS A 150 -25.35 11.69 5.37
C CYS A 150 -24.92 10.26 4.98
N ARG A 151 -24.71 9.41 5.99
CA ARG A 151 -24.32 8.01 5.80
C ARG A 151 -25.54 7.12 5.58
N GLY A 152 -25.36 6.05 4.81
CA GLY A 152 -26.42 5.08 4.50
C GLY A 152 -27.45 5.61 3.51
N ALA A 153 -28.61 4.95 3.43
CA ALA A 153 -29.72 5.38 2.61
C ALA A 153 -30.20 6.80 2.99
N LEU A 154 -30.64 7.58 2.01
CA LEU A 154 -31.15 8.93 2.23
C LEU A 154 -32.44 8.87 3.06
N LYS A 155 -32.39 9.38 4.29
CA LYS A 155 -33.58 9.53 5.14
C LYS A 155 -34.22 10.88 4.88
N LYS A 156 -35.54 10.90 4.64
CA LYS A 156 -36.33 12.14 4.61
C LYS A 156 -36.33 12.80 5.99
N ARG A 157 -36.29 14.13 6.02
CA ARG A 157 -36.28 14.95 7.23
C ARG A 157 -37.15 16.18 7.03
N ASP A 158 -37.60 16.77 8.12
CA ASP A 158 -38.39 18.01 8.07
C ASP A 158 -37.48 19.23 7.89
N ASN A 159 -36.29 19.21 8.50
CA ASN A 159 -35.35 20.32 8.48
C ASN A 159 -33.98 19.95 7.92
N PRO A 160 -33.34 20.83 7.13
CA PRO A 160 -32.00 20.61 6.61
C PRO A 160 -30.96 20.61 7.74
N CYS A 161 -29.84 19.93 7.52
CA CYS A 161 -28.76 19.85 8.52
C CYS A 161 -27.76 21.01 8.37
N LEU A 162 -26.82 21.12 9.31
CA LEU A 162 -25.76 22.13 9.28
C LEU A 162 -25.05 22.23 7.92
N TYR A 163 -24.74 21.09 7.27
CA TYR A 163 -24.05 21.09 5.97
C TYR A 163 -24.80 21.86 4.88
N TYR A 164 -26.14 21.92 4.92
CA TYR A 164 -26.90 22.76 4.00
C TYR A 164 -26.73 24.23 4.33
N HIS A 165 -26.86 24.59 5.62
CA HIS A 165 -26.75 25.97 6.08
C HIS A 165 -25.36 26.57 5.84
N ILE A 166 -24.30 25.77 5.89
CA ILE A 166 -22.93 26.19 5.54
C ILE A 166 -22.59 25.99 4.05
N GLY A 167 -23.59 25.72 3.20
CA GLY A 167 -23.43 25.65 1.74
C GLY A 167 -22.69 24.41 1.21
N ARG A 168 -22.54 23.34 2.00
CA ARG A 168 -21.82 22.10 1.66
C ARG A 168 -22.71 20.95 1.21
N CYS A 169 -24.03 21.12 1.18
CA CYS A 169 -24.98 20.09 0.76
C CYS A 169 -26.22 20.72 0.11
N SER A 170 -26.71 20.16 -1.00
CA SER A 170 -27.95 20.61 -1.67
C SER A 170 -29.26 20.14 -0.99
N ALA A 171 -29.16 19.54 0.19
CA ALA A 171 -30.27 19.06 1.02
C ALA A 171 -31.34 18.20 0.30
N PRO A 172 -30.96 17.09 -0.37
CA PRO A 172 -31.94 16.17 -0.95
C PRO A 172 -32.86 15.54 0.11
N CYS A 173 -32.43 15.46 1.38
CA CYS A 173 -33.22 14.89 2.47
C CYS A 173 -34.51 15.67 2.79
N VAL A 174 -34.61 16.93 2.37
CA VAL A 174 -35.81 17.77 2.54
C VAL A 174 -36.37 18.22 1.19
N GLY A 175 -35.98 17.56 0.10
CA GLY A 175 -36.52 17.81 -1.24
C GLY A 175 -36.08 19.14 -1.89
N LYS A 176 -34.98 19.76 -1.44
CA LYS A 176 -34.48 21.03 -2.01
C LYS A 176 -33.79 20.88 -3.37
N ILE A 177 -33.56 19.66 -3.83
CA ILE A 177 -33.01 19.33 -5.15
C ILE A 177 -33.67 18.07 -5.69
N SER A 178 -33.98 18.07 -6.98
CA SER A 178 -34.55 16.92 -7.71
C SER A 178 -33.49 15.81 -7.87
N VAL A 179 -33.94 14.59 -8.19
CA VAL A 179 -33.03 13.47 -8.50
C VAL A 179 -32.26 13.79 -9.77
N GLU A 180 -32.92 14.37 -10.77
CA GLU A 180 -32.36 14.70 -12.07
C GLU A 180 -31.27 15.77 -11.96
N ASP A 181 -31.51 16.86 -11.21
CA ASP A 181 -30.53 17.93 -11.07
C ASP A 181 -29.36 17.51 -10.17
N TYR A 182 -29.61 16.68 -9.16
CA TYR A 182 -28.52 16.06 -8.39
C TYR A 182 -27.70 15.10 -9.26
N GLY A 183 -28.35 14.36 -10.16
CA GLY A 183 -27.71 13.48 -11.13
C GLY A 183 -26.74 14.24 -12.03
N LYS A 184 -27.14 15.41 -12.56
CA LYS A 184 -26.25 16.28 -13.35
C LYS A 184 -24.99 16.70 -12.58
N ILE A 185 -25.14 17.04 -11.30
CA ILE A 185 -24.01 17.38 -10.42
C ILE A 185 -23.08 16.17 -10.28
N VAL A 186 -23.62 14.97 -10.08
CA VAL A 186 -22.81 13.76 -9.96
C VAL A 186 -22.11 13.41 -11.27
N SER A 187 -22.76 13.58 -12.41
CA SER A 187 -22.12 13.37 -13.72
C SER A 187 -20.91 14.29 -13.92
N GLN A 188 -21.00 15.57 -13.54
CA GLN A 188 -19.84 16.47 -13.58
C GLN A 188 -18.68 15.99 -12.70
N VAL A 189 -18.98 15.36 -11.55
CA VAL A 189 -17.97 14.75 -10.68
C VAL A 189 -17.39 13.48 -11.31
N GLU A 190 -18.20 12.68 -12.00
CA GLU A 190 -17.74 11.51 -12.75
C GLU A 190 -16.82 11.90 -13.90
N ASP A 191 -17.18 12.92 -14.68
CA ASP A 191 -16.38 13.44 -15.80
C ASP A 191 -15.02 13.93 -15.29
N LEU A 192 -15.03 14.72 -14.21
CA LEU A 192 -13.84 15.14 -13.48
C LEU A 192 -12.96 13.96 -13.04
N LEU A 193 -13.56 12.90 -12.48
CA LEU A 193 -12.81 11.74 -12.00
C LEU A 193 -12.32 10.82 -13.13
N SER A 194 -12.91 10.91 -14.32
CA SER A 194 -12.63 10.04 -15.46
C SER A 194 -11.50 10.52 -16.38
N GLY A 195 -10.99 11.73 -16.16
CA GLY A 195 -9.79 12.25 -16.83
C GLY A 195 -10.00 13.36 -17.85
N ASP A 196 -11.17 14.01 -17.91
CA ASP A 196 -11.33 15.28 -18.62
C ASP A 196 -10.79 16.45 -17.77
N ASN A 197 -9.48 16.38 -17.52
CA ASN A 197 -8.76 17.28 -16.62
C ASN A 197 -8.71 18.72 -17.14
N ASP A 198 -8.63 18.89 -18.46
CA ASP A 198 -8.55 20.20 -19.10
C ASP A 198 -9.89 20.94 -19.02
N SER A 199 -11.03 20.25 -19.14
CA SER A 199 -12.35 20.88 -18.99
C SER A 199 -12.58 21.40 -17.56
N LEU A 200 -12.14 20.67 -16.52
CA LEU A 200 -12.24 21.14 -15.13
C LEU A 200 -11.36 22.37 -14.91
N LEU A 201 -10.09 22.31 -15.31
CA LEU A 201 -9.17 23.43 -15.10
C LEU A 201 -9.69 24.69 -15.79
N ASN A 202 -10.19 24.55 -17.02
CA ASN A 202 -10.84 25.65 -17.72
C ASN A 202 -12.10 26.14 -17.00
N TRP A 203 -12.99 25.24 -16.55
CA TRP A 203 -14.19 25.61 -15.80
C TRP A 203 -13.86 26.33 -14.48
N LEU A 204 -12.86 25.86 -13.73
CA LEU A 204 -12.41 26.48 -12.47
C LEU A 204 -11.83 27.87 -12.72
N LYS A 205 -11.05 28.00 -13.79
CA LYS A 205 -10.46 29.27 -14.22
C LYS A 205 -11.53 30.25 -14.70
N ASP A 206 -12.54 29.77 -15.42
CA ASP A 206 -13.68 30.56 -15.89
C ASP A 206 -14.53 31.04 -14.71
N LYS A 207 -14.85 30.15 -13.76
CA LYS A 207 -15.61 30.50 -12.54
C LYS A 207 -14.85 31.44 -11.61
N MET A 208 -13.54 31.26 -11.49
CA MET A 208 -12.66 32.21 -10.79
C MET A 208 -12.70 33.58 -11.46
N SER A 209 -12.63 33.63 -12.79
CA SER A 209 -12.68 34.87 -13.56
C SER A 209 -14.05 35.55 -13.45
N GLU A 210 -15.14 34.79 -13.56
CA GLU A 210 -16.52 35.27 -13.38
C GLU A 210 -16.74 35.86 -11.98
N ALA A 211 -16.30 35.17 -10.92
CA ALA A 211 -16.39 35.66 -9.55
C ALA A 211 -15.53 36.92 -9.33
N SER A 212 -14.33 36.97 -9.91
CA SER A 212 -13.45 38.14 -9.84
C SER A 212 -14.04 39.37 -10.54
N LEU A 213 -14.60 39.18 -11.75
CA LEU A 213 -15.31 40.23 -12.49
C LEU A 213 -16.57 40.71 -11.73
N GLY A 214 -17.27 39.78 -11.07
CA GLY A 214 -18.39 40.07 -10.18
C GLY A 214 -18.01 40.71 -8.83
N ARG A 215 -16.71 40.96 -8.58
CA ARG A 215 -16.16 41.47 -7.30
C ARG A 215 -16.42 40.55 -6.08
N GLU A 216 -16.68 39.26 -6.31
CA GLU A 216 -16.81 38.22 -5.28
C GLU A 216 -15.44 37.61 -4.94
N TYR A 217 -14.54 38.39 -4.34
CA TYR A 217 -13.13 38.00 -4.16
C TYR A 217 -12.90 36.76 -3.28
N GLU A 218 -13.73 36.55 -2.25
CA GLU A 218 -13.65 35.34 -1.41
C GLU A 218 -13.95 34.08 -2.24
N ARG A 219 -14.97 34.16 -3.09
CA ARG A 219 -15.38 33.07 -3.96
C ARG A 219 -14.39 32.81 -5.08
N ALA A 220 -13.80 33.87 -5.63
CA ALA A 220 -12.69 33.76 -6.57
C ALA A 220 -11.47 33.08 -5.94
N ALA A 221 -11.14 33.39 -4.67
CA ALA A 221 -10.07 32.72 -3.93
C ALA A 221 -10.36 31.23 -3.71
N GLU A 222 -11.60 30.85 -3.40
CA GLU A 222 -12.00 29.43 -3.31
C GLU A 222 -11.79 28.68 -4.62
N PHE A 223 -12.18 29.27 -5.76
CA PHE A 223 -11.95 28.66 -7.08
C PHE A 223 -10.47 28.60 -7.45
N ARG A 224 -9.67 29.62 -7.09
CA ARG A 224 -8.22 29.61 -7.27
C ARG A 224 -7.57 28.48 -6.49
N ASP A 225 -7.90 28.34 -5.21
CA ASP A 225 -7.31 27.32 -4.35
C ASP A 225 -7.72 25.92 -4.82
N ALA A 226 -8.96 25.76 -5.30
CA ALA A 226 -9.42 24.54 -5.97
C ALA A 226 -8.66 24.28 -7.29
N PHE A 227 -8.41 25.31 -8.10
CA PHE A 227 -7.63 25.22 -9.34
C PHE A 227 -6.20 24.77 -9.06
N MET A 228 -5.49 25.42 -8.14
CA MET A 228 -4.11 25.04 -7.82
C MET A 228 -4.01 23.62 -7.23
N ALA A 229 -5.01 23.21 -6.44
CA ALA A 229 -5.09 21.85 -5.94
C ALA A 229 -5.35 20.84 -7.06
N ALA A 230 -6.25 21.16 -8.00
CA ALA A 230 -6.54 20.31 -9.16
C ALA A 230 -5.36 20.23 -10.12
N GLU A 231 -4.72 21.35 -10.44
CA GLU A 231 -3.58 21.47 -11.36
C GLU A 231 -2.37 20.67 -10.84
N GLY A 232 -1.99 20.84 -9.56
CA GLY A 232 -0.89 20.06 -8.97
C GLY A 232 -1.16 18.55 -8.92
N LEU A 233 -2.42 18.15 -8.84
CA LEU A 233 -2.82 16.73 -8.94
C LEU A 233 -2.79 16.25 -10.38
N ILE A 234 -3.29 17.05 -11.32
CA ILE A 234 -3.30 16.74 -12.76
C ILE A 234 -1.88 16.64 -13.29
N GLU A 235 -0.95 17.47 -12.82
CA GLU A 235 0.48 17.30 -13.09
C GLU A 235 1.02 15.98 -12.53
N GLU A 236 0.55 15.52 -11.36
CA GLU A 236 0.88 14.19 -10.82
C GLU A 236 0.21 13.04 -11.63
N PHE A 237 -1.00 13.25 -12.18
CA PHE A 237 -1.73 12.30 -13.05
C PHE A 237 -1.12 12.22 -14.47
N ASN A 238 -0.79 13.36 -15.08
CA ASN A 238 -0.19 13.49 -16.42
C ASN A 238 1.27 13.04 -16.44
N GLN A 239 1.94 13.07 -15.28
CA GLN A 239 3.14 12.27 -15.07
C GLN A 239 2.77 10.79 -14.86
N ARG A 240 2.49 10.11 -15.99
CA ARG A 240 3.02 8.78 -16.38
C ARG A 240 1.94 7.77 -16.84
N ILE A 241 2.00 7.54 -18.16
CA ILE A 241 1.73 6.27 -18.87
C ILE A 241 0.25 6.04 -19.20
N ILE A 242 -0.23 6.71 -20.24
CA ILE A 242 -1.33 6.23 -21.07
C ILE A 242 -0.72 5.20 -22.03
N ASP A 243 -1.19 3.96 -21.95
CA ASP A 243 -0.79 2.87 -22.84
C ASP A 243 -1.99 2.58 -23.77
N PHE A 244 -1.78 2.61 -25.09
CA PHE A 244 -2.85 2.38 -26.07
C PHE A 244 -3.22 0.89 -26.22
N ASN A 245 -2.68 0.02 -25.38
CA ASN A 245 -2.96 -1.41 -25.38
C ASN A 245 -3.98 -1.80 -24.29
N ASP A 246 -5.17 -2.25 -24.72
CA ASP A 246 -6.31 -2.63 -23.88
C ASP A 246 -6.13 -3.92 -23.06
N GLN A 247 -5.07 -4.70 -23.31
CA GLN A 247 -4.87 -5.96 -22.58
C GLN A 247 -4.61 -5.74 -21.09
N GLN A 248 -5.21 -6.60 -20.26
CA GLN A 248 -4.93 -6.65 -18.83
C GLN A 248 -3.48 -7.07 -18.58
N ARG A 249 -2.71 -6.22 -17.88
CA ARG A 249 -1.31 -6.48 -17.53
C ARG A 249 -1.08 -6.23 -16.05
N ASP A 250 -0.25 -7.05 -15.42
CA ASP A 250 0.26 -6.75 -14.08
C ASP A 250 1.78 -6.53 -14.14
N TYR A 251 2.27 -5.57 -13.36
CA TYR A 251 3.69 -5.28 -13.22
C TYR A 251 4.10 -5.51 -11.78
N ILE A 252 4.96 -6.50 -11.55
CA ILE A 252 5.42 -6.91 -10.24
C ILE A 252 6.90 -6.57 -10.10
N SER A 253 7.19 -5.74 -9.10
CA SER A 253 8.55 -5.42 -8.69
C SER A 253 8.68 -5.50 -7.18
N PHE A 254 9.90 -5.54 -6.67
CA PHE A 254 10.13 -5.50 -5.22
C PHE A 254 11.43 -4.79 -4.89
N SER A 255 11.51 -4.34 -3.63
CA SER A 255 12.74 -3.87 -3.02
C SER A 255 12.93 -4.59 -1.70
N SER A 256 14.19 -4.80 -1.30
CA SER A 256 14.53 -5.48 -0.07
C SER A 256 15.65 -4.76 0.68
N PHE A 257 15.62 -4.88 1.99
CA PHE A 257 16.70 -4.45 2.90
C PHE A 257 16.67 -5.43 4.06
N GLU A 258 17.73 -6.22 4.28
CA GLU A 258 17.85 -7.23 5.36
C GLU A 258 16.52 -7.93 5.71
N ASN A 259 16.13 -9.11 5.27
CA ASN A 259 14.85 -9.75 5.64
C ASN A 259 13.54 -8.97 5.37
N LEU A 260 13.51 -7.65 5.21
CA LEU A 260 12.33 -6.89 4.85
C LEU A 260 12.21 -6.87 3.33
N TYR A 261 11.03 -7.25 2.86
CA TYR A 261 10.63 -7.17 1.46
C TYR A 261 9.38 -6.32 1.35
N THR A 262 9.34 -5.45 0.36
CA THR A 262 8.12 -4.81 -0.12
C THR A 262 7.95 -5.15 -1.58
N PHE A 263 6.90 -5.88 -1.92
CA PHE A 263 6.48 -6.13 -3.29
C PHE A 263 5.50 -5.04 -3.71
N ALA A 264 5.67 -4.50 -4.91
CA ALA A 264 4.77 -3.57 -5.56
C ALA A 264 4.09 -4.27 -6.74
N VAL A 265 2.76 -4.27 -6.76
CA VAL A 265 1.96 -4.78 -7.87
C VAL A 265 1.21 -3.61 -8.49
N PHE A 266 1.44 -3.35 -9.77
CA PHE A 266 0.73 -2.35 -10.56
C PHE A 266 -0.20 -3.09 -11.51
N GLN A 267 -1.49 -2.81 -11.48
CA GLN A 267 -2.49 -3.46 -12.31
C GLN A 267 -2.93 -2.49 -13.41
N MET A 268 -2.65 -2.86 -14.66
CA MET A 268 -3.06 -2.13 -15.85
C MET A 268 -4.25 -2.83 -16.49
N ARG A 269 -5.34 -2.11 -16.73
CA ARG A 269 -6.56 -2.61 -17.38
C ARG A 269 -7.03 -1.53 -18.35
N GLU A 270 -7.40 -1.90 -19.58
CA GLU A 270 -7.88 -0.94 -20.60
C GLU A 270 -6.91 0.26 -20.77
N GLY A 271 -5.60 -0.03 -20.83
CA GLY A 271 -4.57 1.01 -20.99
C GLY A 271 -4.33 1.93 -19.77
N ARG A 272 -5.01 1.70 -18.65
CA ARG A 272 -4.98 2.54 -17.45
C ARG A 272 -4.52 1.80 -16.20
N LEU A 273 -3.76 2.49 -15.34
CA LEU A 273 -3.34 1.97 -14.04
C LEU A 273 -4.54 1.97 -13.08
N THR A 274 -5.16 0.81 -12.88
CA THR A 274 -6.37 0.61 -12.06
C THR A 274 -6.08 0.12 -10.65
N GLY A 275 -4.86 -0.38 -10.43
CA GLY A 275 -4.46 -0.92 -9.14
C GLY A 275 -3.00 -0.64 -8.85
N ARG A 276 -2.72 -0.35 -7.59
CA ARG A 276 -1.37 -0.32 -7.04
C ARG A 276 -1.48 -0.96 -5.67
N ASP A 277 -0.64 -1.93 -5.37
CA ASP A 277 -0.62 -2.54 -4.04
C ASP A 277 0.82 -2.67 -3.56
N LEU A 278 1.03 -2.44 -2.26
CA LEU A 278 2.30 -2.72 -1.59
C LEU A 278 2.10 -3.83 -0.57
N TYR A 279 2.76 -4.96 -0.79
CA TYR A 279 2.77 -6.10 0.12
C TYR A 279 4.07 -6.12 0.91
N ARG A 280 3.93 -5.97 2.23
CA ARG A 280 5.07 -5.90 3.15
C ARG A 280 5.23 -7.22 3.87
N THR A 281 6.41 -7.81 3.76
CA THR A 281 6.73 -9.05 4.45
C THR A 281 8.13 -9.02 5.06
N GLU A 282 8.36 -9.97 5.96
CA GLU A 282 9.68 -10.41 6.37
C GLU A 282 9.90 -11.77 5.70
N PHE A 283 11.04 -11.97 5.05
CA PHE A 283 11.38 -13.22 4.37
C PHE A 283 12.86 -13.51 4.51
N VAL A 284 13.18 -14.79 4.71
CA VAL A 284 14.54 -15.27 4.98
C VAL A 284 14.92 -16.34 3.97
N SER A 285 15.17 -15.90 2.74
CA SER A 285 15.80 -16.70 1.68
C SER A 285 16.30 -15.80 0.55
N THR A 286 16.50 -16.36 -0.65
CA THR A 286 16.92 -15.64 -1.84
C THR A 286 15.80 -14.78 -2.42
N ASP A 287 16.19 -13.81 -3.24
CA ASP A 287 15.27 -12.89 -3.90
C ASP A 287 14.41 -13.61 -4.96
N GLU A 288 14.95 -14.65 -5.60
CA GLU A 288 14.24 -15.49 -6.57
C GLU A 288 13.12 -16.29 -5.90
N GLU A 289 13.41 -16.94 -4.76
CA GLU A 289 12.40 -17.65 -3.97
C GLU A 289 11.36 -16.70 -3.40
N ALA A 290 11.78 -15.49 -3.03
CA ALA A 290 10.85 -14.47 -2.57
C ALA A 290 9.85 -14.11 -3.68
N LEU A 291 10.32 -13.88 -4.91
CA LEU A 291 9.44 -13.54 -6.01
C LEU A 291 8.54 -14.71 -6.42
N GLU A 292 9.07 -15.93 -6.49
CA GLU A 292 8.29 -17.14 -6.80
C GLU A 292 7.18 -17.37 -5.76
N GLN A 293 7.53 -17.39 -4.48
CA GLN A 293 6.57 -17.57 -3.39
C GLN A 293 5.53 -16.44 -3.36
N PHE A 294 5.92 -15.20 -3.69
CA PHE A 294 5.00 -14.08 -3.81
C PHE A 294 3.98 -14.28 -4.94
N ILE A 295 4.45 -14.60 -6.15
CA ILE A 295 3.59 -14.81 -7.33
C ILE A 295 2.58 -15.92 -7.07
N ILE A 296 3.07 -17.06 -6.58
CA ILE A 296 2.25 -18.24 -6.31
C ILE A 296 1.17 -17.90 -5.28
N GLN A 297 1.52 -17.27 -4.15
CA GLN A 297 0.52 -16.88 -3.15
C GLN A 297 -0.45 -15.82 -3.69
N TYR A 298 0.05 -14.78 -4.36
CA TYR A 298 -0.74 -13.64 -4.82
C TYR A 298 -1.80 -14.08 -5.82
N TYR A 299 -1.42 -14.84 -6.84
CA TYR A 299 -2.36 -15.31 -7.86
C TYR A 299 -3.18 -16.52 -7.41
N SER A 300 -2.80 -17.23 -6.34
CA SER A 300 -3.63 -18.33 -5.81
C SER A 300 -5.01 -17.86 -5.37
N ASP A 301 -5.13 -16.63 -4.86
CA ASP A 301 -6.38 -16.09 -4.33
C ASP A 301 -7.16 -15.25 -5.36
N LEU A 302 -6.62 -15.07 -6.57
CA LEU A 302 -7.25 -14.31 -7.66
C LEU A 302 -7.94 -15.25 -8.65
N ASP A 303 -9.17 -14.91 -9.01
CA ASP A 303 -9.95 -15.62 -10.05
C ASP A 303 -9.57 -15.13 -11.45
N GLU A 304 -9.32 -13.83 -11.59
CA GLU A 304 -8.99 -13.20 -12.88
C GLU A 304 -7.46 -13.06 -13.02
N ILE A 305 -6.89 -13.74 -14.02
CA ILE A 305 -5.46 -13.70 -14.35
C ILE A 305 -5.25 -12.76 -15.55
N PRO A 306 -4.32 -11.78 -15.48
CA PRO A 306 -4.05 -10.87 -16.59
C PRO A 306 -3.46 -11.61 -17.81
N HIS A 307 -3.49 -10.98 -18.97
CA HIS A 307 -2.90 -11.54 -20.20
C HIS A 307 -1.38 -11.58 -20.14
N GLU A 308 -0.76 -10.58 -19.52
CA GLU A 308 0.69 -10.54 -19.32
C GLU A 308 1.04 -10.12 -17.89
N ILE A 309 2.14 -10.68 -17.39
CA ILE A 309 2.71 -10.33 -16.11
C ILE A 309 4.17 -9.99 -16.33
N PHE A 310 4.53 -8.76 -15.95
CA PHE A 310 5.86 -8.21 -16.10
C PHE A 310 6.60 -8.27 -14.77
N PHE A 311 7.89 -8.64 -14.80
CA PHE A 311 8.71 -8.76 -13.61
C PHE A 311 10.00 -7.94 -13.72
N SER A 312 10.45 -7.39 -12.60
CA SER A 312 11.69 -6.60 -12.55
C SER A 312 12.96 -7.44 -12.38
N ARG A 313 12.84 -8.76 -12.16
CA ARG A 313 13.97 -9.71 -12.08
C ARG A 313 13.70 -11.00 -12.84
N LEU A 314 14.77 -11.59 -13.37
CA LEU A 314 14.74 -12.90 -14.01
C LEU A 314 14.63 -13.99 -12.95
N ILE A 315 13.72 -14.93 -13.15
CA ILE A 315 13.51 -16.11 -12.30
C ILE A 315 13.23 -17.32 -13.19
N SER A 316 13.36 -18.53 -12.64
CA SER A 316 12.85 -19.72 -13.33
C SER A 316 11.34 -19.62 -13.51
N LEU A 317 10.87 -19.74 -14.74
CA LEU A 317 9.46 -19.58 -15.08
C LEU A 317 8.72 -20.92 -15.18
N GLU A 318 9.40 -22.06 -15.13
CA GLU A 318 8.80 -23.37 -15.39
C GLU A 318 7.70 -23.70 -14.39
N LEU A 319 7.99 -23.59 -13.10
CA LEU A 319 7.04 -23.83 -12.02
C LEU A 319 5.86 -22.85 -12.03
N ILE A 320 6.13 -21.58 -12.35
CA ILE A 320 5.10 -20.53 -12.42
C ILE A 320 4.17 -20.75 -13.61
N LYS A 321 4.72 -21.12 -14.78
CA LYS A 321 3.93 -21.50 -15.96
C LYS A 321 3.05 -22.71 -15.67
N ASP A 322 3.61 -23.73 -15.02
CA ASP A 322 2.87 -24.91 -14.61
C ASP A 322 1.74 -24.56 -13.63
N PHE A 323 2.00 -23.68 -12.67
CA PHE A 323 0.99 -23.19 -11.74
C PHE A 323 -0.18 -22.52 -12.47
N PHE A 324 0.08 -21.54 -13.34
CA PHE A 324 -1.01 -20.88 -14.08
C PHE A 324 -1.78 -21.85 -14.97
N ARG A 325 -1.09 -22.78 -15.63
CA ARG A 325 -1.72 -23.76 -16.51
C ARG A 325 -2.60 -24.75 -15.75
N LYS A 326 -2.11 -25.33 -14.65
CA LYS A 326 -2.77 -26.42 -13.92
C LYS A 326 -3.79 -25.91 -12.89
N GLU A 327 -3.45 -24.86 -12.13
CA GLU A 327 -4.31 -24.34 -11.04
C GLU A 327 -5.26 -23.24 -11.50
N LYS A 328 -4.88 -22.46 -12.52
CA LYS A 328 -5.67 -21.28 -12.96
C LYS A 328 -6.27 -21.43 -14.35
N ASN A 329 -6.00 -22.54 -15.03
CA ASN A 329 -6.39 -22.75 -16.43
C ASN A 329 -6.08 -21.53 -17.33
N ALA A 330 -4.96 -20.86 -17.06
CA ALA A 330 -4.55 -19.61 -17.68
C ALA A 330 -3.12 -19.73 -18.24
N ARG A 331 -2.79 -18.89 -19.23
CA ARG A 331 -1.46 -18.84 -19.84
C ARG A 331 -1.01 -17.39 -20.03
N PRO A 332 -0.77 -16.65 -18.92
CA PRO A 332 -0.26 -15.30 -19.03
C PRO A 332 1.12 -15.29 -19.70
N GLY A 333 1.38 -14.28 -20.53
CA GLY A 333 2.72 -13.94 -20.99
C GLY A 333 3.56 -13.50 -19.79
N LEU A 334 4.55 -14.29 -19.40
CA LEU A 334 5.48 -13.93 -18.32
C LEU A 334 6.69 -13.24 -18.95
N VAL A 335 6.81 -11.93 -18.76
CA VAL A 335 7.72 -11.08 -19.54
C VAL A 335 8.71 -10.34 -18.63
N PHE A 336 9.97 -10.34 -19.05
CA PHE A 336 11.01 -9.51 -18.47
C PHE A 336 11.42 -8.43 -19.50
N PRO A 337 10.89 -7.20 -19.41
CA PRO A 337 11.16 -6.19 -20.41
C PRO A 337 12.54 -5.56 -20.13
N GLU A 338 13.38 -5.48 -21.16
CA GLU A 338 14.70 -4.84 -21.06
C GLU A 338 14.63 -3.33 -21.36
N LYS A 339 13.71 -2.92 -22.25
CA LYS A 339 13.56 -1.54 -22.74
C LYS A 339 12.08 -1.20 -22.98
N GLY A 340 11.79 0.07 -23.24
CA GLY A 340 10.46 0.55 -23.61
C GLY A 340 9.52 0.84 -22.44
N GLN A 341 8.25 1.12 -22.75
CA GLN A 341 7.25 1.61 -21.80
C GLN A 341 7.04 0.65 -20.62
N ASN A 342 6.95 -0.65 -20.87
CA ASN A 342 6.81 -1.68 -19.83
C ASN A 342 7.96 -1.68 -18.82
N LYS A 343 9.20 -1.42 -19.27
CA LYS A 343 10.35 -1.27 -18.38
C LYS A 343 10.24 -0.01 -17.51
N SER A 344 9.74 1.08 -18.07
CA SER A 344 9.50 2.32 -17.31
C SER A 344 8.44 2.13 -16.22
N ILE A 345 7.36 1.38 -16.49
CA ILE A 345 6.33 1.03 -15.49
C ILE A 345 6.94 0.19 -14.37
N LEU A 346 7.72 -0.84 -14.70
CA LEU A 346 8.40 -1.66 -13.68
C LEU A 346 9.38 -0.86 -12.82
N LYS A 347 10.14 0.06 -13.42
CA LYS A 347 11.03 0.96 -12.67
C LYS A 347 10.24 1.84 -11.70
N MET A 348 9.05 2.28 -12.11
CA MET A 348 8.14 2.99 -11.21
C MET A 348 7.67 2.09 -10.06
N ALA A 349 7.25 0.85 -10.34
CA ALA A 349 6.86 -0.10 -9.29
C ALA A 349 8.02 -0.37 -8.31
N GLU A 350 9.24 -0.51 -8.82
CA GLU A 350 10.47 -0.68 -8.04
C GLU A 350 10.75 0.52 -7.13
N GLU A 351 10.67 1.74 -7.66
CA GLU A 351 10.85 2.98 -6.89
C GLU A 351 9.84 3.06 -5.73
N ASN A 352 8.60 2.65 -5.96
CA ASN A 352 7.57 2.65 -4.93
C ASN A 352 7.82 1.59 -3.84
N ALA A 353 8.32 0.42 -4.21
CA ALA A 353 8.80 -0.57 -3.26
C ALA A 353 10.00 -0.05 -2.46
N TRP A 354 10.94 0.64 -3.12
CA TRP A 354 12.13 1.22 -2.49
C TRP A 354 11.79 2.31 -1.48
N GLN A 355 10.89 3.24 -1.83
CA GLN A 355 10.43 4.30 -0.91
C GLN A 355 9.78 3.72 0.36
N ASP A 356 8.99 2.65 0.21
CA ASP A 356 8.39 1.96 1.35
C ASP A 356 9.44 1.27 2.23
N ILE A 357 10.42 0.59 1.62
CA ILE A 357 11.56 -0.01 2.33
C ILE A 357 12.40 1.06 3.04
N ALA A 358 12.67 2.20 2.41
CA ALA A 358 13.41 3.30 3.03
C ALA A 358 12.69 3.81 4.29
N LYS A 359 11.35 3.91 4.25
CA LYS A 359 10.54 4.24 5.42
C LYS A 359 10.61 3.16 6.51
N ARG A 360 10.52 1.89 6.15
CA ARG A 360 10.61 0.76 7.10
C ARG A 360 12.00 0.67 7.74
N LYS A 361 13.07 0.87 6.96
CA LYS A 361 14.45 0.94 7.44
C LYS A 361 14.63 2.02 8.51
N ARG A 362 14.05 3.21 8.30
CA ARG A 362 14.05 4.27 9.32
C ARG A 362 13.30 3.83 10.59
N GLN A 363 12.16 3.16 10.45
CA GLN A 363 11.40 2.65 11.60
C GLN A 363 12.17 1.62 12.43
N VAL A 364 12.89 0.70 11.78
CA VAL A 364 13.74 -0.29 12.48
C VAL A 364 14.84 0.43 13.27
N LYS A 365 15.58 1.34 12.61
CA LYS A 365 16.62 2.14 13.26
C LYS A 365 16.09 2.99 14.41
N ASN A 366 14.88 3.54 14.27
CA ASN A 366 14.24 4.30 15.34
C ASN A 366 13.95 3.41 16.55
N GLU A 367 13.41 2.20 16.35
CA GLU A 367 13.14 1.28 17.46
C GLU A 367 14.44 0.86 18.18
N GLU A 368 15.53 0.63 17.44
CA GLU A 368 16.87 0.39 18.00
C GLU A 368 17.35 1.59 18.83
N GLY A 369 17.25 2.80 18.29
CA GLY A 369 17.60 4.03 18.99
C GLY A 369 16.77 4.26 20.26
N LEU A 370 15.47 3.98 20.22
CA LEU A 370 14.59 4.04 21.40
C LEU A 370 14.98 3.00 22.45
N SER A 371 15.39 1.79 22.04
CA SER A 371 15.88 0.77 22.95
C SER A 371 17.20 1.18 23.61
N ALA A 372 18.12 1.78 22.85
CA ALA A 372 19.36 2.33 23.41
C ALA A 372 19.06 3.45 24.41
N LEU A 373 18.17 4.39 24.05
CA LEU A 373 17.77 5.49 24.93
C LEU A 373 17.10 4.99 26.22
N LYS A 374 16.25 3.96 26.12
CA LYS A 374 15.65 3.29 27.29
C LYS A 374 16.74 2.79 28.24
N SER A 375 17.74 2.09 27.72
CA SER A 375 18.84 1.54 28.52
C SER A 375 19.69 2.65 29.16
N VAL A 376 20.06 3.68 28.40
CA VAL A 376 20.88 4.80 28.87
C VAL A 376 20.17 5.61 29.96
N LEU A 377 18.87 5.85 29.81
CA LEU A 377 18.07 6.63 30.77
C LEU A 377 17.44 5.77 31.88
N GLY A 378 17.67 4.45 31.89
CA GLY A 378 17.09 3.54 32.88
C GLY A 378 15.55 3.46 32.85
N LEU A 379 14.93 3.68 31.69
CA LEU A 379 13.46 3.73 31.59
C LEU A 379 12.84 2.32 31.64
N VAL A 380 11.69 2.18 32.29
CA VAL A 380 10.94 0.91 32.36
C VAL A 380 10.36 0.53 30.99
N LYS A 381 9.86 1.51 30.24
CA LYS A 381 9.22 1.34 28.92
C LYS A 381 9.99 2.09 27.84
N LEU A 382 9.83 1.68 26.59
CA LEU A 382 10.39 2.40 25.45
C LEU A 382 9.80 3.82 25.40
N PRO A 383 10.62 4.88 25.28
CA PRO A 383 10.15 6.27 25.23
C PRO A 383 9.53 6.58 23.86
N ARG A 384 8.32 6.09 23.61
CA ARG A 384 7.64 6.28 22.31
C ARG A 384 7.25 7.73 22.02
N ARG A 385 7.17 8.59 23.04
CA ARG A 385 7.00 10.04 22.87
C ARG A 385 8.15 10.74 23.59
N ILE A 386 8.87 11.58 22.85
CA ILE A 386 10.00 12.35 23.35
C ILE A 386 9.72 13.80 23.04
N GLU A 387 9.74 14.64 24.07
CA GLU A 387 9.48 16.06 23.96
C GLU A 387 10.66 16.82 24.52
N GLY A 388 11.26 17.66 23.67
CA GLY A 388 12.39 18.51 24.01
C GLY A 388 11.92 19.94 24.10
N PHE A 389 12.22 20.59 25.22
CA PHE A 389 11.97 22.02 25.41
C PHE A 389 13.30 22.76 25.31
N ASP A 390 13.34 23.79 24.49
CA ASP A 390 14.43 24.76 24.47
C ASP A 390 13.89 26.10 24.96
N ILE A 391 14.58 26.73 25.91
CA ILE A 391 14.17 27.98 26.56
C ILE A 391 15.22 29.03 26.24
N ALA A 392 14.79 30.07 25.53
CA ALA A 392 15.62 31.21 25.18
C ALA A 392 15.15 32.47 25.93
N GLN A 393 16.10 33.33 26.29
CA GLN A 393 15.84 34.64 26.89
C GLN A 393 16.80 35.69 26.35
N LEU A 394 16.37 36.95 26.33
CA LEU A 394 17.21 38.10 26.00
C LEU A 394 17.54 38.85 27.29
N SER A 395 18.75 38.63 27.83
CA SER A 395 19.27 39.33 29.03
C SER A 395 18.29 39.33 30.21
N GLY A 396 17.64 38.18 30.48
CA GLY A 396 16.67 38.04 31.57
C GLY A 396 15.24 38.50 31.23
N LYS A 397 14.99 38.95 29.99
CA LYS A 397 13.67 39.42 29.53
C LYS A 397 13.15 38.59 28.36
N TYR A 398 11.83 38.58 28.20
CA TYR A 398 11.10 37.89 27.12
C TYR A 398 11.41 36.39 27.00
N PRO A 399 11.19 35.60 28.07
CA PRO A 399 11.40 34.16 27.99
C PRO A 399 10.46 33.53 26.95
N ALA A 400 11.04 32.86 25.97
CA ALA A 400 10.33 32.08 24.97
C ALA A 400 10.75 30.61 25.10
N ALA A 401 9.80 29.70 24.95
CA ALA A 401 10.09 28.28 24.90
C ALA A 401 9.62 27.68 23.58
N SER A 402 10.41 26.79 23.01
CA SER A 402 10.03 25.96 21.87
C SER A 402 9.94 24.51 22.31
N LEU A 403 8.93 23.80 21.81
CA LEU A 403 8.77 22.36 21.99
C LEU A 403 8.95 21.67 20.64
N VAL A 404 9.91 20.76 20.59
CA VAL A 404 10.01 19.75 19.54
C VAL A 404 9.49 18.43 20.07
N SER A 405 8.64 17.78 19.28
CA SER A 405 7.99 16.52 19.67
C SER A 405 8.38 15.41 18.71
N PHE A 406 8.71 14.24 19.23
CA PHE A 406 9.01 13.04 18.45
C PHE A 406 8.08 11.93 18.92
N LYS A 407 7.58 11.15 17.95
CA LYS A 407 6.78 9.96 18.19
C LYS A 407 7.39 8.77 17.47
N ASP A 408 7.65 7.69 18.20
CA ASP A 408 8.31 6.48 17.71
C ASP A 408 9.62 6.80 16.95
N GLY A 409 10.43 7.70 17.54
CA GLY A 409 11.70 8.17 16.97
C GLY A 409 11.57 9.03 15.70
N THR A 410 10.35 9.40 15.28
CA THR A 410 10.10 10.24 14.10
C THR A 410 9.64 11.64 14.55
N PRO A 411 10.10 12.73 13.92
CA PRO A 411 9.60 14.07 14.20
C PRO A 411 8.07 14.18 14.06
N ASP A 412 7.39 14.60 15.11
CA ASP A 412 5.95 14.88 15.14
C ASP A 412 5.70 16.38 15.04
N LYS A 413 5.92 16.92 13.83
CA LYS A 413 5.80 18.36 13.54
C LYS A 413 4.44 18.94 13.89
N SER A 414 3.37 18.13 13.84
CA SER A 414 2.01 18.57 14.19
C SER A 414 1.87 18.98 15.66
N ASN A 415 2.74 18.45 16.51
CA ASN A 415 2.80 18.74 17.95
C ASN A 415 3.92 19.70 18.33
N TYR A 416 4.56 20.36 17.36
CA TYR A 416 5.51 21.42 17.68
C TYR A 416 4.75 22.61 18.26
N ARG A 417 5.30 23.24 19.30
CA ARG A 417 4.67 24.39 19.96
C ARG A 417 5.71 25.47 20.17
N HIS A 418 5.25 26.71 20.11
CA HIS A 418 5.99 27.88 20.54
C HIS A 418 5.21 28.51 21.69
N PHE A 419 5.89 28.78 22.79
CA PHE A 419 5.29 29.33 23.99
C PHE A 419 5.89 30.70 24.27
N HIS A 420 5.03 31.68 24.48
CA HIS A 420 5.40 32.91 25.17
C HIS A 420 5.19 32.68 26.67
N LEU A 421 6.27 32.61 27.43
CA LEU A 421 6.19 32.39 28.86
C LEU A 421 5.73 33.70 29.51
N LYS A 422 4.58 33.67 30.15
CA LYS A 422 4.12 34.78 31.00
C LYS A 422 4.85 34.68 32.34
N THR A 423 5.48 35.76 32.77
CA THR A 423 5.97 35.90 34.15
C THR A 423 4.79 35.73 35.10
N LEU A 424 4.96 34.88 36.11
CA LEU A 424 4.00 34.70 37.21
C LEU A 424 3.82 36.01 38.00
#